data_AF-A0A1U7XT64-F1
#
_entry.id   AF-A0A1U7XT64-F1
#
_cell.length_a   1.000
_cell.length_b   1.000
_cell.length_c   1.000
_cell.angle_alpha   90.00
_cell.angle_beta   90.00
_cell.angle_gamma   90.00
#
_symmetry.space_group_name_H-M   'P 1'
#
loop_
_entity.id
_entity.type
_entity.pdbx_description
1 polymer ?
#
loop_
_entity_poly.entity_id
_entity_poly.type
_entity_poly.pdbx_seq_one_letter_code
_entity_poly.pdbx_strand_id
1 'polypeptide(L)'
;SVCKTRLPLTVLYALLQVKKHIKQGQGHEGGIFTVEAPLHVSNVQVVDPVTGKPTKVGIRYLEDGSKVRVSRGIGASGSIIPWPEILKIRTTPRPTIAGPKDTPMEVVMERTYDPKTGKCMPDL
;
A
#
# COMPACT_ATOMS: atom_id res chain seq x y z
N SER A 1 -12.38 7.72 -29.14
CA SER A 1 -12.52 7.59 -27.68
C SER A 1 -12.06 6.20 -27.25
N VAL A 2 -10.77 5.99 -27.00
CA VAL A 2 -10.29 4.68 -26.53
C VAL A 2 -10.55 4.60 -25.03
N CYS A 3 -11.62 3.92 -24.66
CA CYS A 3 -11.86 3.48 -23.29
C CYS A 3 -10.67 2.59 -22.89
N LYS A 4 -9.71 3.14 -22.13
CA LYS A 4 -8.68 2.35 -21.46
C LYS A 4 -9.40 1.46 -20.46
N THR A 5 -9.81 0.27 -20.90
CA THR A 5 -10.26 -0.77 -20.01
C THR A 5 -9.17 -0.95 -18.96
N ARG A 6 -9.54 -0.77 -17.70
CA ARG A 6 -8.64 -0.83 -16.54
C ARG A 6 -8.29 -2.30 -16.33
N LEU A 7 -7.45 -2.85 -17.21
CA LEU A 7 -6.99 -4.23 -17.17
C LEU A 7 -6.23 -4.46 -15.85
N PRO A 8 -6.44 -5.58 -15.16
CA PRO A 8 -5.73 -5.92 -13.94
C PRO A 8 -4.29 -6.32 -14.31
N LEU A 9 -3.42 -5.33 -14.36
CA LEU A 9 -1.99 -5.47 -14.64
C LEU A 9 -1.20 -5.25 -13.35
N THR A 10 -0.15 -6.05 -13.15
CA THR A 10 0.77 -5.94 -12.01
C THR A 10 2.20 -5.89 -12.53
N VAL A 11 3.03 -5.04 -11.94
CA VAL A 11 4.46 -4.96 -12.24
C VAL A 11 5.21 -5.73 -11.16
N LEU A 12 6.06 -6.66 -11.57
CA LEU A 12 6.92 -7.43 -10.67
C LEU A 12 8.38 -7.10 -11.00
N TYR A 13 9.15 -6.87 -9.94
CA TYR A 13 10.53 -6.44 -10.06
C TYR A 13 11.35 -7.47 -10.86
N ALA A 14 12.13 -6.99 -11.82
CA ALA A 14 13.08 -7.77 -12.63
C ALA A 14 12.54 -8.97 -13.44
N LEU A 15 11.23 -9.20 -13.54
CA LEU A 15 10.68 -10.34 -14.30
C LEU A 15 10.42 -10.02 -15.77
N LEU A 16 9.61 -9.00 -16.04
CA LEU A 16 9.31 -8.59 -17.41
C LEU A 16 9.97 -7.25 -17.69
N GLN A 17 11.02 -7.28 -18.51
CA GLN A 17 11.79 -6.10 -18.88
C GLN A 17 11.63 -5.81 -20.36
N VAL A 18 11.35 -4.54 -20.69
CA VAL A 18 11.26 -4.07 -22.07
C VAL A 18 12.30 -2.96 -22.27
N LYS A 19 13.05 -3.05 -23.36
CA LYS A 19 14.00 -2.02 -23.77
C LYS A 19 13.23 -0.87 -24.41
N LYS A 20 13.28 0.30 -23.77
CA LYS A 20 12.68 1.55 -24.28
C LYS A 20 13.79 2.45 -24.80
N HIS A 21 13.67 2.86 -26.05
CA HIS A 21 14.54 3.87 -26.64
C HIS A 21 13.97 5.25 -26.30
N ILE A 22 14.71 6.05 -25.55
CA ILE A 22 14.28 7.40 -25.17
C ILE A 22 15.18 8.41 -25.90
N LYS A 23 14.53 9.33 -26.62
CA LYS A 23 15.23 10.44 -27.27
C LYS A 23 15.72 11.42 -26.20
N GLN A 24 16.95 11.90 -26.35
CA GLN A 24 17.52 12.94 -25.49
C GLN A 24 16.69 14.24 -25.53
N GLY A 25 16.54 14.89 -24.38
CA GLY A 25 15.89 16.19 -24.23
C GLY A 25 16.52 17.00 -23.09
N GLN A 26 16.01 18.20 -22.82
CA GLN A 26 16.56 19.02 -21.74
C GLN A 26 16.33 18.35 -20.38
N GLY A 27 17.43 18.03 -19.69
CA GLY A 27 17.43 17.44 -18.35
C GLY A 27 17.37 15.91 -18.30
N HIS A 28 17.40 15.20 -19.42
CA HIS A 28 17.44 13.73 -19.44
C HIS A 28 18.34 13.20 -20.55
N GLU A 29 19.26 12.32 -20.17
CA GLU A 29 20.15 11.63 -21.11
C GLU A 29 19.35 10.70 -22.02
N GLY A 30 19.69 10.71 -23.32
CA GLY A 30 19.12 9.78 -24.29
C GLY A 30 19.80 8.42 -24.18
N GLY A 31 19.06 7.34 -24.45
CA GLY A 31 19.61 6.00 -24.37
C GLY A 31 18.58 4.88 -24.44
N ILE A 32 19.08 3.66 -24.26
CA ILE A 32 18.27 2.46 -24.13
C ILE A 32 18.07 2.19 -22.64
N PHE A 33 16.85 2.37 -22.17
CA PHE A 33 16.49 2.12 -20.78
C PHE A 33 15.76 0.78 -20.67
N THR A 34 16.22 -0.06 -19.76
CA THR A 34 15.53 -1.30 -19.40
C THR A 34 14.49 -0.96 -18.34
N VAL A 35 13.21 -1.02 -18.71
CA VAL A 35 12.09 -0.67 -17.82
C VAL A 35 11.19 -1.87 -17.61
N GLU A 36 10.68 -2.01 -16.40
CA GLU A 36 9.72 -3.07 -16.05
C GLU A 36 8.40 -2.86 -16.79
N ALA A 37 7.83 -3.95 -17.28
CA ALA A 37 6.56 -3.95 -17.99
C ALA A 37 5.49 -4.71 -17.19
N PRO A 38 4.23 -4.31 -17.35
CA PRO A 38 3.11 -4.95 -16.67
C PRO A 38 2.88 -6.38 -17.16
N LEU A 39 2.60 -7.28 -16.22
CA LEU A 39 2.11 -8.63 -16.46
C LEU A 39 0.62 -8.73 -16.05
N HIS A 40 -0.14 -9.56 -16.76
CA HIS A 40 -1.54 -9.81 -16.39
C HIS A 40 -1.62 -10.63 -15.10
N VAL A 41 -2.57 -10.28 -14.21
CA VAL A 41 -2.69 -10.90 -12.88
C VAL A 41 -2.90 -12.43 -12.94
N SER A 42 -3.47 -12.97 -14.01
CA SER A 42 -3.63 -14.42 -14.19
C SER A 42 -2.31 -15.19 -14.24
N ASN A 43 -1.21 -14.53 -14.62
CA ASN A 43 0.08 -15.17 -14.83
C ASN A 43 0.97 -15.14 -13.59
N VAL A 44 0.45 -14.64 -12.46
CA VAL A 44 1.19 -14.47 -11.20
C VAL A 44 0.50 -15.23 -10.08
N GLN A 45 1.29 -15.83 -9.19
CA GLN A 45 0.80 -16.47 -7.97
C GLN A 45 1.56 -15.96 -6.75
N VAL A 46 0.92 -16.04 -5.59
CA VAL A 46 1.54 -15.69 -4.30
C VAL A 46 2.41 -16.85 -3.85
N VAL A 47 3.54 -16.54 -3.23
CA VAL A 47 4.48 -17.51 -2.69
C VAL A 47 4.22 -17.71 -1.21
N ASP A 48 4.24 -18.96 -0.75
CA ASP A 48 4.19 -19.28 0.68
C ASP A 48 5.50 -18.88 1.37
N PRO A 49 5.44 -18.17 2.51
CA PRO A 49 6.64 -17.72 3.21
C PRO A 49 7.47 -18.87 3.78
N VAL A 50 6.84 -20.02 4.06
CA VAL A 50 7.50 -21.19 4.67
C VAL A 50 8.09 -22.11 3.61
N THR A 51 7.30 -22.46 2.59
CA THR A 51 7.68 -23.49 1.61
C THR A 51 8.29 -22.91 0.34
N GLY A 52 8.16 -21.60 0.09
CA GLY A 52 8.63 -20.95 -1.13
C GLY A 52 7.90 -21.40 -2.40
N LYS A 53 6.83 -22.19 -2.27
CA LYS A 53 6.06 -22.72 -3.40
C LYS A 53 4.93 -21.76 -3.79
N PRO A 54 4.50 -21.75 -5.06
CA PRO A 54 3.33 -21.00 -5.49
C PRO A 54 2.07 -21.64 -4.88
N THR A 55 1.23 -20.82 -4.24
CA THR A 55 0.02 -21.31 -3.55
C THR A 55 -1.21 -20.48 -3.88
N LYS A 56 -2.39 -21.10 -3.68
CA LYS A 56 -3.67 -20.37 -3.76
C LYS A 56 -3.98 -19.77 -2.40
N VAL A 57 -4.59 -18.59 -2.41
CA VAL A 57 -4.94 -17.91 -1.16
C VAL A 57 -6.41 -18.12 -0.79
N GLY A 58 -6.66 -18.42 0.48
CA GLY A 58 -7.96 -18.39 1.12
C GLY A 58 -8.05 -17.25 2.14
N ILE A 59 -9.26 -16.90 2.54
CA ILE A 59 -9.53 -15.94 3.61
C ILE A 59 -10.06 -16.72 4.81
N ARG A 60 -9.53 -16.43 6.01
CA ARG A 60 -10.07 -16.92 7.28
C ARG A 60 -10.21 -15.77 8.28
N TYR A 61 -11.08 -15.95 9.26
CA TYR A 61 -11.24 -15.05 10.39
C TYR A 61 -10.58 -15.70 11.61
N LEU A 62 -9.80 -14.91 12.35
CA LEU A 62 -9.28 -15.30 13.66
C LEU A 62 -10.33 -15.05 14.75
N GLU A 63 -10.08 -15.54 15.95
CA GLU A 63 -10.96 -15.34 17.11
C GLU A 63 -11.10 -13.85 17.48
N ASP A 64 -10.07 -13.05 17.19
CA ASP A 64 -10.06 -11.59 17.35
C ASP A 64 -10.94 -10.83 16.33
N GLY A 65 -11.59 -11.54 15.40
CA GLY A 65 -12.38 -10.95 14.30
C GLY A 65 -11.54 -10.38 13.16
N SER A 66 -10.21 -10.45 13.23
CA SER A 66 -9.32 -9.97 12.17
C SER A 66 -9.33 -10.91 10.96
N LYS A 67 -9.30 -10.31 9.76
CA LYS A 67 -9.34 -11.03 8.49
C LYS A 67 -7.92 -11.33 8.01
N VAL A 68 -7.58 -12.61 7.93
CA VAL A 68 -6.25 -13.07 7.51
C VAL A 68 -6.29 -13.89 6.23
N ARG A 69 -5.19 -13.85 5.47
CA ARG A 69 -4.97 -14.67 4.28
C ARG A 69 -4.28 -15.96 4.70
N VAL A 70 -4.73 -17.10 4.18
CA VAL A 70 -4.19 -18.42 4.50
C VAL A 70 -3.84 -19.15 3.21
N SER A 71 -2.72 -19.87 3.19
CA SER A 71 -2.33 -20.66 2.02
C SER A 71 -3.15 -21.94 1.86
N ARG A 72 -3.51 -22.27 0.62
CA ARG A 72 -4.29 -23.46 0.24
C ARG A 72 -3.68 -24.13 -1.00
N GLY A 73 -3.64 -25.46 -1.02
CA GLY A 73 -3.25 -26.25 -2.19
C GLY A 73 -2.26 -27.39 -1.86
N ILE A 74 -1.90 -28.14 -2.91
CA ILE A 74 -0.92 -29.23 -2.81
C ILE A 74 0.46 -28.58 -2.58
N GLY A 75 1.05 -28.80 -1.40
CA GLY A 75 2.32 -28.17 -0.99
C GLY A 75 2.19 -26.85 -0.22
N ALA A 76 0.98 -26.44 0.15
CA ALA A 76 0.74 -25.31 1.05
C ALA A 76 0.81 -25.76 2.52
N SER A 77 1.45 -24.95 3.36
CA SER A 77 1.63 -25.21 4.80
C SER A 77 0.42 -24.83 5.66
N GLY A 78 -0.59 -24.20 5.06
CA GLY A 78 -1.72 -23.61 5.79
C GLY A 78 -1.31 -22.39 6.62
N SER A 79 -0.12 -21.83 6.37
CA SER A 79 0.37 -20.66 7.09
C SER A 79 -0.42 -19.41 6.74
N ILE A 80 -0.44 -18.49 7.70
CA ILE A 80 -0.99 -17.15 7.52
C ILE A 80 -0.01 -16.36 6.66
N ILE A 81 -0.49 -15.83 5.52
CA ILE A 81 0.25 -14.91 4.67
C ILE A 81 -0.08 -13.50 5.15
N PRO A 82 0.81 -12.85 5.92
CA PRO A 82 0.52 -11.52 6.43
C PRO A 82 0.40 -10.52 5.29
N TRP A 83 -0.38 -9.47 5.52
CA TRP A 83 -0.40 -8.33 4.61
C TRP A 83 0.93 -7.59 4.74
N PRO A 84 1.64 -7.31 3.63
CA PRO A 84 2.97 -6.72 3.70
C PRO A 84 2.89 -5.28 4.23
N GLU A 85 3.91 -4.89 5.00
CA GLU A 85 3.95 -3.59 5.67
C GLU A 85 4.00 -2.41 4.69
N ILE A 86 4.53 -2.61 3.49
CA ILE A 86 4.62 -1.58 2.44
C ILE A 86 3.28 -0.93 2.12
N LEU A 87 2.18 -1.67 2.26
CA LEU A 87 0.84 -1.16 1.95
C LEU A 87 0.28 -0.25 3.05
N LYS A 88 0.91 -0.23 4.23
CA LYS A 88 0.58 0.71 5.32
C LYS A 88 1.30 2.06 5.14
N ILE A 89 2.34 2.09 4.31
CA ILE A 89 3.15 3.29 4.07
C ILE A 89 2.41 4.19 3.09
N ARG A 90 2.32 5.49 3.42
CA ARG A 90 1.78 6.49 2.51
C ARG A 90 2.81 6.79 1.41
N THR A 91 2.36 6.90 0.17
CA THR A 91 3.22 7.26 -0.97
C THR A 91 3.90 8.62 -0.76
N THR A 92 3.21 9.56 -0.13
CA THR A 92 3.76 10.85 0.26
C THR A 92 3.92 10.88 1.78
N PRO A 93 5.15 11.00 2.31
CA PRO A 93 5.36 11.13 3.74
C PRO A 93 4.74 12.44 4.23
N ARG A 94 4.11 12.42 5.40
CA ARG A 94 3.64 13.64 6.05
C ARG A 94 4.87 14.41 6.55
N PRO A 95 4.98 15.73 6.31
CA PRO A 95 6.03 16.52 6.94
C PRO A 95 5.88 16.45 8.47
N THR A 96 6.99 16.21 9.18
CA THR A 96 7.00 16.14 10.64
C THR A 96 6.90 17.52 11.30
N ILE A 97 7.30 18.57 10.56
CA ILE A 97 7.28 19.95 11.02
C ILE A 97 5.89 20.53 10.73
N ALA A 98 5.25 21.08 11.76
CA ALA A 98 4.01 21.83 11.61
C ALA A 98 4.26 23.05 10.72
N GLY A 99 3.47 23.17 9.65
CA GLY A 99 3.50 24.34 8.78
C GLY A 99 2.96 25.58 9.49
N PRO A 100 3.10 26.77 8.87
CA PRO A 100 2.62 28.04 9.45
C PRO A 100 1.09 28.09 9.65
N LYS A 101 0.35 27.15 9.06
CA LYS A 101 -1.12 27.02 9.18
C LYS A 101 -1.55 25.83 10.03
N ASP A 102 -0.61 25.05 10.55
CA ASP A 102 -0.90 23.87 11.34
C ASP A 102 -0.92 24.24 12.83
N THR A 103 -1.95 23.82 13.55
CA THR A 103 -2.08 24.04 14.99
C THR A 103 -1.07 23.18 15.77
N PRO A 104 -0.34 23.72 16.76
CA PRO A 104 0.52 22.91 17.60
C PRO A 104 -0.32 21.89 18.38
N MET A 105 0.24 20.69 18.59
CA MET A 105 -0.47 19.58 19.24
C MET A 105 -0.93 19.92 20.66
N GLU A 106 -0.22 20.82 21.35
CA GLU A 106 -0.56 21.32 22.68
C GLU A 106 -1.98 21.92 22.69
N VAL A 107 -2.25 22.89 21.81
CA VAL A 107 -3.56 23.56 21.69
C VAL A 107 -4.68 22.60 21.27
N VAL A 108 -4.37 21.56 20.49
CA VAL A 108 -5.38 20.57 20.04
C VAL A 108 -5.77 19.60 21.17
N MET A 109 -4.81 19.22 22.00
CA MET A 109 -5.02 18.28 23.10
C MET A 109 -5.51 18.96 24.38
N GLU A 110 -5.42 20.29 24.44
CA GLU A 110 -6.05 21.08 25.50
C GLU A 110 -7.55 20.80 25.55
N ARG A 111 -8.01 20.30 26.71
CA ARG A 111 -9.43 20.12 26.98
C ARG A 111 -10.09 21.47 27.21
N THR A 112 -10.66 22.03 26.16
CA THR A 112 -11.36 23.31 26.17
C THR A 112 -12.77 23.23 26.73
N TYR A 113 -13.38 22.04 26.78
CA TYR A 113 -14.73 21.83 27.29
C TYR A 113 -14.76 20.72 28.34
N ASP A 114 -15.24 21.07 29.54
CA ASP A 114 -15.50 20.09 30.60
C ASP A 114 -16.97 20.18 31.04
N PRO A 115 -17.80 19.16 30.73
CA PRO A 115 -19.24 19.20 31.02
C PRO A 115 -19.56 19.14 32.51
N LYS A 116 -18.63 18.61 33.34
CA LYS A 116 -18.81 18.54 34.81
C LYS A 116 -18.54 19.87 35.50
N THR A 117 -17.64 20.67 34.93
CA THR A 117 -17.15 21.91 35.54
C THR A 117 -17.79 23.16 34.91
N GLY A 118 -18.63 23.00 33.89
CA GLY A 118 -19.31 24.10 33.19
C GLY A 118 -18.38 25.00 32.36
N LYS A 119 -17.12 24.61 32.17
CA LYS A 119 -16.15 25.42 31.43
C LYS A 119 -16.47 25.39 29.93
N CYS A 120 -16.46 26.56 29.30
CA CYS A 120 -16.81 26.81 27.90
C CYS A 120 -18.32 26.72 27.57
N MET A 121 -19.19 26.97 28.54
CA MET A 121 -20.60 27.27 28.31
C MET A 121 -20.81 28.73 28.71
N PRO A 122 -20.98 29.69 27.78
CA PRO A 122 -21.34 31.05 28.17
C PRO A 122 -22.70 30.99 28.89
N ASP A 123 -22.82 31.75 29.98
CA ASP A 123 -24.06 31.84 30.75
C ASP A 123 -25.22 32.16 29.79
N LEU A 124 -26.22 31.26 29.77
CA LEU A 124 -27.48 31.44 29.03
C LEU A 124 -28.40 32.41 29.77
#